data_AF-A0AAV9ZP23-F1
#
_entry.id   AF-A0AAV9ZP23-F1
#
_cell.length_a   1.000
_cell.length_b   1.000
_cell.length_c   1.000
_cell.angle_alpha   90.00
_cell.angle_beta   90.00
_cell.angle_gamma   90.00
#
_symmetry.space_group_name_H-M   'P 1'
#
loop_
_entity.id
_entity.type
_entity.pdbx_description
1 polymer ?
#
loop_
_entity_poly.entity_id
_entity_poly.type
_entity_poly.pdbx_seq_one_letter_code
_entity_poly.pdbx_strand_id
1 'polypeptide(L)'
;MATKRRPKHDGPGRPPKKPKSSKSAPSPEPAPAPSTKLTLKLRSRKTSSTPSSGDITISDESSGTNDDDLSLVQAATQGLLGLAAGNSRKSREQEDEDSEANDDDSSDDEEEDEDEEDDFPITLKFIVPVGAASDTTKLSSTTSYDDCMQKIADTMDIRKSKLQIAYKLSSWKKADKPRILNTEQHLQELFSAARAEIIARSNKKSRKTDAIEITIVDNTPKETKETVAKTTTKKRKKKQVTSVGTDDEQDGDEKAKTAAEWLVDLEEARYCEKHSAHCVVASNGDHIKLSVQNLSLWSQLLFQGVHTSLSQAPKVLGLPTEAGYEAPAPSRAKLSQPQNAPPQPYPPYPPYPPYPYAYYPPPPHHPHPPPAHLPEQPPRQPSPRKAVPPVVIDETVLDDPTLYPKIDDWLLDLDTSPRGEDGQNFRQYAAAFREHGILRVIQLAEEGEAMGSKLLLNTIEGMKIGPARSLMRYAIKDCDKIRKQEMQSRQEWAQGLADARKDR
;
A
#
# COMPACT_ATOMS: atom_id res chain seq x y z
N MET A 1 -71.01 -13.53 3.23
CA MET A 1 -70.44 -14.37 2.15
C MET A 1 -69.22 -15.09 2.69
N ALA A 2 -69.31 -16.41 2.85
CA ALA A 2 -68.33 -17.23 3.55
C ALA A 2 -67.36 -17.88 2.56
N THR A 3 -66.06 -17.55 2.64
CA THR A 3 -65.02 -18.13 1.79
C THR A 3 -64.44 -19.41 2.40
N LYS A 4 -64.70 -20.51 1.71
CA LYS A 4 -64.36 -21.90 2.04
C LYS A 4 -62.89 -22.18 1.67
N ARG A 5 -62.01 -22.37 2.66
CA ARG A 5 -60.62 -22.79 2.47
C ARG A 5 -60.56 -24.30 2.17
N ARG A 6 -59.91 -24.69 1.07
CA ARG A 6 -59.56 -26.08 0.72
C ARG A 6 -58.22 -26.48 1.37
N PRO A 7 -58.06 -27.71 1.89
CA PRO A 7 -56.79 -28.22 2.38
C PRO A 7 -55.93 -28.76 1.23
N LYS A 8 -54.61 -28.53 1.32
CA LYS A 8 -53.59 -29.06 0.41
C LYS A 8 -53.34 -30.55 0.70
N HIS A 9 -53.25 -31.32 -0.38
CA HIS A 9 -52.91 -32.73 -0.41
C HIS A 9 -51.44 -32.99 -0.02
N ASP A 10 -51.22 -33.94 0.88
CA ASP A 10 -49.94 -34.59 1.15
C ASP A 10 -49.48 -35.43 -0.05
N GLY A 11 -48.23 -35.22 -0.47
CA GLY A 11 -47.52 -36.04 -1.45
C GLY A 11 -46.53 -37.00 -0.76
N PRO A 12 -46.36 -38.25 -1.26
CA PRO A 12 -45.70 -39.30 -0.51
C PRO A 12 -44.16 -39.27 -0.57
N GLY A 13 -43.58 -39.41 0.62
CA GLY A 13 -42.39 -40.19 0.98
C GLY A 13 -41.29 -40.43 -0.07
N ARG A 14 -40.17 -39.71 0.08
CA ARG A 14 -38.89 -40.05 -0.55
C ARG A 14 -38.05 -40.87 0.45
N PRO A 15 -37.49 -42.05 0.07
CA PRO A 15 -36.77 -42.91 1.01
C PRO A 15 -35.36 -42.39 1.35
N PRO A 16 -34.84 -42.69 2.55
CA PRO A 16 -33.54 -42.22 3.02
C PRO A 16 -32.37 -42.94 2.34
N LYS A 17 -31.36 -42.16 1.93
CA LYS A 17 -30.08 -42.67 1.40
C LYS A 17 -29.23 -43.22 2.54
N LYS A 18 -28.78 -44.47 2.37
CA LYS A 18 -27.84 -45.17 3.26
C LYS A 18 -26.47 -44.43 3.36
N PRO A 19 -25.82 -44.39 4.53
CA PRO A 19 -24.45 -43.93 4.65
C PRO A 19 -23.46 -45.00 4.15
N LYS A 20 -22.51 -44.58 3.29
CA LYS A 20 -21.36 -45.40 2.89
C LYS A 20 -20.32 -45.36 4.00
N SER A 21 -20.07 -46.50 4.63
CA SER A 21 -18.93 -46.69 5.54
C SER A 21 -17.63 -46.75 4.73
N SER A 22 -16.76 -45.75 4.88
CA SER A 22 -15.36 -45.85 4.44
C SER A 22 -14.53 -46.44 5.59
N LYS A 23 -14.09 -47.67 5.36
CA LYS A 23 -13.17 -48.45 6.20
C LYS A 23 -11.75 -47.95 5.95
N SER A 24 -11.20 -47.17 6.87
CA SER A 24 -9.79 -46.75 6.84
C SER A 24 -8.94 -47.83 7.51
N ALA A 25 -8.05 -48.45 6.73
CA ALA A 25 -6.99 -49.31 7.22
C ALA A 25 -5.79 -48.45 7.67
N PRO A 26 -5.00 -48.89 8.67
CA PRO A 26 -3.85 -48.15 9.17
C PRO A 26 -2.66 -48.25 8.20
N SER A 27 -2.02 -47.11 7.96
CA SER A 27 -0.79 -46.96 7.18
C SER A 27 0.41 -47.57 7.92
N PRO A 28 1.29 -48.35 7.26
CA PRO A 28 2.50 -48.84 7.90
C PRO A 28 3.58 -47.75 7.95
N GLU A 29 4.25 -47.75 9.10
CA GLU A 29 5.41 -46.99 9.54
C GLU A 29 6.63 -47.20 8.62
N PRO A 30 7.36 -46.14 8.19
CA PRO A 30 8.61 -46.29 7.48
C PRO A 30 9.80 -46.42 8.45
N ALA A 31 10.53 -47.52 8.31
CA ALA A 31 11.78 -47.80 9.01
C ALA A 31 12.90 -46.80 8.65
N PRO A 32 13.86 -46.55 9.58
CA PRO A 32 14.98 -45.64 9.35
C PRO A 32 16.09 -46.28 8.52
N ALA A 33 16.57 -45.57 7.50
CA ALA A 33 17.73 -45.94 6.70
C ALA A 33 18.96 -45.04 7.00
N PRO A 34 20.19 -45.51 6.71
CA PRO A 34 21.34 -45.35 7.59
C PRO A 34 22.24 -44.13 7.32
N SER A 35 22.87 -43.68 8.41
CA SER A 35 23.96 -42.71 8.48
C SER A 35 25.15 -43.06 7.58
N THR A 36 25.37 -42.26 6.53
CA THR A 36 26.62 -42.25 5.76
C THR A 36 27.59 -41.20 6.31
N LYS A 37 28.63 -41.69 6.99
CA LYS A 37 29.84 -40.92 7.31
C LYS A 37 30.59 -40.62 6.01
N LEU A 38 30.70 -39.36 5.63
CA LEU A 38 31.70 -38.90 4.67
C LEU A 38 32.85 -38.23 5.41
N THR A 39 34.01 -38.84 5.25
CA THR A 39 35.31 -38.44 5.80
C THR A 39 36.18 -38.00 4.63
N LEU A 40 37.13 -37.09 4.88
CA LEU A 40 38.25 -36.65 4.02
C LEU A 40 37.90 -35.53 3.02
N LYS A 41 38.75 -34.52 2.75
CA LYS A 41 40.19 -34.35 3.00
C LYS A 41 40.51 -32.85 2.87
N LEU A 42 41.16 -32.27 3.88
CA LEU A 42 41.83 -30.97 3.74
C LEU A 42 42.93 -31.07 2.67
N ARG A 43 42.95 -30.12 1.74
CA ARG A 43 44.13 -29.79 0.94
C ARG A 43 44.56 -28.38 1.24
N SER A 44 45.59 -28.26 2.08
CA SER A 44 46.43 -27.08 2.17
C SER A 44 47.10 -26.83 0.81
N ARG A 45 47.02 -25.59 0.32
CA ARG A 45 48.03 -25.06 -0.59
C ARG A 45 48.61 -23.78 0.01
N LYS A 46 49.93 -23.75 -0.10
CA LYS A 46 50.92 -22.92 0.57
C LYS A 46 51.60 -22.11 -0.52
N THR A 47 51.94 -20.86 -0.19
CA THR A 47 52.95 -19.97 -0.83
C THR A 47 52.61 -19.49 -2.25
N SER A 48 52.95 -18.28 -2.68
CA SER A 48 54.14 -17.45 -2.41
C SER A 48 53.92 -15.99 -2.85
N SER A 49 54.63 -15.05 -2.19
CA SER A 49 55.35 -13.84 -2.68
C SER A 49 54.75 -13.02 -3.84
N THR A 50 54.80 -11.68 -3.88
CA THR A 50 55.98 -10.80 -4.06
C THR A 50 55.52 -9.30 -4.01
N PRO A 51 56.34 -8.24 -4.20
CA PRO A 51 56.48 -7.17 -3.21
C PRO A 51 56.16 -5.75 -3.74
N SER A 52 56.48 -4.78 -2.87
CA SER A 52 57.11 -3.48 -3.20
C SER A 52 56.21 -2.26 -3.28
N SER A 53 56.54 -1.33 -2.37
CA SER A 53 56.08 0.04 -2.23
C SER A 53 56.19 0.88 -3.50
N GLY A 54 55.23 1.79 -3.65
CA GLY A 54 55.31 2.96 -4.51
C GLY A 54 54.66 4.14 -3.78
N ASP A 55 55.50 5.04 -3.32
CA ASP A 55 55.22 6.34 -2.69
C ASP A 55 54.78 7.32 -3.77
N ILE A 56 53.60 7.95 -3.65
CA ILE A 56 53.19 9.08 -4.50
C ILE A 56 52.50 10.13 -3.64
N THR A 57 53.28 11.15 -3.30
CA THR A 57 52.89 12.52 -2.96
C THR A 57 52.35 13.30 -4.17
N ILE A 58 51.70 14.46 -3.92
CA ILE A 58 51.33 15.58 -4.84
C ILE A 58 49.86 15.48 -5.33
N SER A 59 48.98 16.47 -5.32
CA SER A 59 48.96 17.84 -4.79
C SER A 59 47.52 18.36 -4.70
N ASP A 60 47.39 19.32 -3.80
CA ASP A 60 46.38 20.38 -3.68
C ASP A 60 46.22 21.15 -5.00
N GLU A 61 45.01 21.21 -5.59
CA GLU A 61 44.60 22.29 -6.50
C GLU A 61 43.09 22.56 -6.43
N SER A 62 42.78 23.84 -6.26
CA SER A 62 41.45 24.42 -6.21
C SER A 62 40.83 24.53 -7.61
N SER A 63 39.51 24.42 -7.72
CA SER A 63 38.71 25.31 -8.56
C SER A 63 37.23 25.15 -8.27
N GLY A 64 36.59 26.27 -7.94
CA GLY A 64 35.14 26.37 -7.98
C GLY A 64 34.70 26.84 -9.36
N THR A 65 33.46 26.52 -9.73
CA THR A 65 32.62 27.33 -10.62
C THR A 65 31.17 26.86 -10.56
N ASN A 66 30.31 27.84 -10.29
CA ASN A 66 29.03 28.13 -10.96
C ASN A 66 27.82 27.22 -10.73
N ASP A 67 27.03 27.63 -9.74
CA ASP A 67 25.57 27.66 -9.82
C ASP A 67 25.12 28.51 -11.02
N ASP A 68 24.27 27.96 -11.91
CA ASP A 68 23.25 28.63 -12.75
C ASP A 68 22.93 27.77 -13.98
N ASP A 69 21.99 26.81 -13.88
CA ASP A 69 21.13 26.42 -15.03
C ASP A 69 19.98 25.46 -14.62
N LEU A 70 18.90 25.99 -14.05
CA LEU A 70 17.65 25.24 -13.83
C LEU A 70 16.43 26.14 -14.03
N SER A 71 16.21 26.61 -15.26
CA SER A 71 14.90 27.17 -15.65
C SER A 71 14.59 27.11 -17.15
N LEU A 72 14.59 25.95 -17.82
CA LEU A 72 14.08 25.91 -19.20
C LEU A 72 13.67 24.55 -19.79
N VAL A 73 12.82 23.75 -19.14
CA VAL A 73 12.07 22.69 -19.89
C VAL A 73 10.69 22.43 -19.26
N GLN A 74 9.73 23.33 -19.48
CA GLN A 74 8.33 23.04 -19.15
C GLN A 74 7.36 23.79 -20.09
N ALA A 75 7.45 23.53 -21.40
CA ALA A 75 6.44 24.00 -22.37
C ALA A 75 6.54 23.27 -23.73
N ALA A 76 6.19 21.98 -23.82
CA ALA A 76 5.93 21.35 -25.12
C ALA A 76 5.27 19.95 -25.05
N THR A 77 4.05 19.80 -24.51
CA THR A 77 3.20 18.62 -24.83
C THR A 77 1.72 18.87 -24.50
N GLN A 78 1.03 19.70 -25.28
CA GLN A 78 -0.43 19.64 -25.42
C GLN A 78 -0.82 20.00 -26.86
N GLY A 79 -1.28 19.01 -27.64
CA GLY A 79 -1.80 19.25 -28.99
C GLY A 79 -1.63 18.07 -29.94
N LEU A 80 -2.23 16.91 -29.66
CA LEU A 80 -2.27 15.83 -30.66
C LEU A 80 -3.40 14.80 -30.48
N LEU A 81 -4.65 15.25 -30.24
CA LEU A 81 -5.82 14.38 -30.43
C LEU A 81 -6.89 15.12 -31.23
N GLY A 82 -6.60 15.21 -32.53
CA GLY A 82 -7.56 15.61 -33.56
C GLY A 82 -8.50 14.45 -33.89
N LEU A 83 -9.78 14.81 -33.91
CA LEU A 83 -10.93 14.04 -34.37
C LEU A 83 -10.71 13.50 -35.78
N ALA A 84 -10.99 12.22 -36.00
CA ALA A 84 -11.18 11.65 -37.33
C ALA A 84 -12.50 10.89 -37.39
N ALA A 85 -13.43 11.49 -38.12
CA ALA A 85 -14.72 10.94 -38.50
C ALA A 85 -14.58 9.87 -39.60
N GLY A 86 -15.59 8.99 -39.66
CA GLY A 86 -16.18 8.56 -40.93
C GLY A 86 -15.72 7.22 -41.51
N ASN A 87 -16.58 6.20 -41.39
CA ASN A 87 -17.09 5.29 -42.44
C ASN A 87 -17.40 3.91 -41.84
N SER A 88 -18.33 3.09 -42.31
CA SER A 88 -19.52 3.19 -43.16
C SER A 88 -20.02 1.73 -43.25
N ARG A 89 -21.35 1.53 -43.16
CA ARG A 89 -22.15 0.39 -43.65
C ARG A 89 -21.87 -1.04 -43.14
N LYS A 90 -22.90 -1.64 -42.52
CA LYS A 90 -23.64 -2.76 -43.15
C LYS A 90 -25.02 -2.94 -42.51
N SER A 91 -26.04 -2.66 -43.31
CA SER A 91 -27.45 -2.96 -43.11
C SER A 91 -27.69 -4.47 -43.03
N ARG A 92 -28.58 -4.89 -42.13
CA ARG A 92 -29.35 -6.12 -42.26
C ARG A 92 -30.73 -5.89 -41.66
N GLU A 93 -31.70 -5.81 -42.56
CA GLU A 93 -33.14 -5.88 -42.31
C GLU A 93 -33.47 -7.18 -41.57
N GLN A 94 -34.30 -7.10 -40.54
CA GLN A 94 -35.22 -8.18 -40.20
C GLN A 94 -36.41 -7.62 -39.42
N GLU A 95 -37.46 -7.37 -40.19
CA GLU A 95 -38.88 -7.70 -39.98
C GLU A 95 -39.49 -7.56 -38.58
N ASP A 96 -40.47 -6.66 -38.59
CA ASP A 96 -41.61 -6.45 -37.71
C ASP A 96 -42.30 -7.74 -37.27
N GLU A 97 -42.54 -7.91 -35.97
CA GLU A 97 -43.72 -8.60 -35.47
C GLU A 97 -44.24 -7.88 -34.21
N ASP A 98 -45.45 -7.36 -34.36
CA ASP A 98 -46.35 -6.84 -33.34
C ASP A 98 -46.40 -7.72 -32.09
N SER A 99 -46.17 -7.11 -30.93
CA SER A 99 -46.83 -7.58 -29.71
C SER A 99 -47.26 -6.39 -28.86
N GLU A 100 -48.57 -6.26 -28.79
CA GLU A 100 -49.32 -5.26 -28.07
C GLU A 100 -49.18 -5.42 -26.54
N ALA A 101 -49.16 -4.27 -25.87
CA ALA A 101 -49.73 -4.00 -24.55
C ALA A 101 -49.42 -5.00 -23.41
N ASN A 102 -48.43 -4.65 -22.60
CA ASN A 102 -48.54 -4.82 -21.14
C ASN A 102 -47.94 -3.58 -20.47
N ASP A 103 -48.84 -2.66 -20.13
CA ASP A 103 -48.63 -1.64 -19.10
C ASP A 103 -48.59 -2.32 -17.72
N ASP A 104 -47.40 -2.43 -17.11
CA ASP A 104 -47.24 -2.50 -15.65
C ASP A 104 -45.83 -2.01 -15.30
N ASP A 105 -45.64 -0.71 -15.49
CA ASP A 105 -44.45 0.06 -15.14
C ASP A 105 -44.45 0.35 -13.63
N SER A 106 -44.10 -0.68 -12.85
CA SER A 106 -43.63 -0.50 -11.47
C SER A 106 -42.11 -0.44 -11.51
N SER A 107 -41.59 0.71 -11.96
CA SER A 107 -40.17 1.08 -11.82
C SER A 107 -39.85 1.22 -10.33
N ASP A 108 -39.54 0.09 -9.71
CA ASP A 108 -38.82 0.00 -8.44
C ASP A 108 -37.40 0.48 -8.75
N ASP A 109 -37.24 1.80 -8.69
CA ASP A 109 -35.97 2.51 -8.69
C ASP A 109 -35.24 2.05 -7.41
N GLU A 110 -34.62 0.86 -7.48
CA GLU A 110 -33.56 0.45 -6.57
C GLU A 110 -32.44 1.45 -6.83
N GLU A 111 -32.55 2.63 -6.18
CA GLU A 111 -31.44 3.56 -6.03
C GLU A 111 -30.28 2.70 -5.55
N GLU A 112 -29.33 2.46 -6.45
CA GLU A 112 -28.09 1.77 -6.17
C GLU A 112 -27.39 2.63 -5.11
N ASP A 113 -27.70 2.33 -3.86
CA ASP A 113 -26.98 2.79 -2.69
C ASP A 113 -25.52 2.50 -3.00
N GLU A 114 -24.77 3.53 -3.41
CA GLU A 114 -23.32 3.52 -3.53
C GLU A 114 -22.78 3.35 -2.11
N ASP A 115 -22.88 2.12 -1.63
CA ASP A 115 -22.52 1.70 -0.29
C ASP A 115 -21.04 2.02 -0.07
N GLU A 116 -20.76 2.97 0.81
CA GLU A 116 -19.46 3.20 1.45
C GLU A 116 -18.97 1.97 2.28
N GLU A 117 -19.45 0.75 2.00
CA GLU A 117 -19.07 -0.49 2.67
C GLU A 117 -17.73 -1.09 2.17
N ASP A 118 -17.00 -0.40 1.30
CA ASP A 118 -15.96 -1.05 0.48
C ASP A 118 -14.54 -1.05 1.05
N ASP A 119 -14.34 -0.67 2.32
CA ASP A 119 -13.00 -0.62 2.93
C ASP A 119 -12.60 -1.86 3.75
N PHE A 120 -13.34 -2.96 3.60
CA PHE A 120 -12.87 -4.22 4.15
C PHE A 120 -11.56 -4.68 3.48
N PRO A 121 -10.56 -5.13 4.25
CA PRO A 121 -9.30 -5.61 3.70
C PRO A 121 -9.54 -6.88 2.88
N ILE A 122 -9.51 -6.76 1.55
CA ILE A 122 -9.59 -7.91 0.63
C ILE A 122 -8.22 -8.57 0.52
N THR A 123 -8.18 -9.90 0.41
CA THR A 123 -6.94 -10.65 0.16
C THR A 123 -7.01 -11.29 -1.22
N LEU A 124 -6.12 -10.88 -2.12
CA LEU A 124 -6.08 -11.33 -3.50
C LEU A 124 -4.93 -12.32 -3.72
N LYS A 125 -5.13 -13.24 -4.67
CA LYS A 125 -4.16 -14.26 -5.07
C LYS A 125 -3.39 -13.78 -6.32
N PHE A 126 -2.11 -13.53 -6.17
CA PHE A 126 -1.21 -13.11 -7.24
C PHE A 126 -0.47 -14.32 -7.82
N ILE A 127 -0.54 -14.52 -9.13
CA ILE A 127 0.19 -15.54 -9.89
C ILE A 127 1.41 -14.86 -10.49
N VAL A 128 2.59 -15.19 -9.97
CA VAL A 128 3.86 -14.53 -10.29
C VAL A 128 4.71 -15.47 -11.16
N PRO A 129 5.19 -15.03 -12.33
CA PRO A 129 6.02 -15.88 -13.19
C PRO A 129 7.44 -16.03 -12.62
N VAL A 130 7.89 -17.28 -12.45
CA VAL A 130 9.25 -17.62 -11.98
C VAL A 130 9.90 -18.54 -13.01
N GLY A 131 10.65 -17.95 -13.95
CA GLY A 131 11.24 -18.66 -15.08
C GLY A 131 10.17 -19.24 -16.02
N ALA A 132 10.09 -20.58 -16.09
CA ALA A 132 9.08 -21.30 -16.89
C ALA A 132 7.86 -21.75 -16.07
N ALA A 133 7.87 -21.51 -14.75
CA ALA A 133 6.80 -21.84 -13.83
C ALA A 133 6.07 -20.57 -13.35
N SER A 134 5.03 -20.76 -12.56
CA SER A 134 4.32 -19.68 -11.86
C SER A 134 4.20 -20.02 -10.38
N ASP A 135 4.53 -19.08 -9.51
CA ASP A 135 4.29 -19.16 -8.08
C ASP A 135 3.04 -18.37 -7.68
N THR A 136 2.52 -18.59 -6.48
CA THR A 136 1.35 -17.90 -5.96
C THR A 136 1.66 -17.17 -4.65
N THR A 137 1.44 -15.86 -4.64
CA THR A 137 1.58 -15.02 -3.44
C THR A 137 0.24 -14.40 -3.07
N LYS A 138 -0.10 -14.31 -1.78
CA LYS A 138 -1.33 -13.67 -1.30
C LYS A 138 -1.01 -12.29 -0.74
N LEU A 139 -1.69 -11.26 -1.23
CA LEU A 139 -1.53 -9.88 -0.76
C LEU A 139 -2.88 -9.29 -0.34
N SER A 140 -2.86 -8.49 0.73
CA SER A 140 -4.05 -7.78 1.21
C SER A 140 -4.14 -6.38 0.60
N SER A 141 -5.34 -5.81 0.46
CA SER A 141 -5.55 -4.42 -0.01
C SER A 141 -4.90 -3.38 0.89
N THR A 142 -4.61 -3.70 2.14
CA THR A 142 -3.87 -2.82 3.07
C THR A 142 -2.35 -2.89 2.88
N THR A 143 -1.86 -3.68 1.93
CA THR A 143 -0.41 -3.80 1.66
C THR A 143 0.07 -2.55 0.92
N SER A 144 1.13 -1.92 1.41
CA SER A 144 1.75 -0.78 0.73
C SER A 144 2.26 -1.16 -0.66
N TYR A 145 2.38 -0.16 -1.55
CA TYR A 145 2.98 -0.38 -2.87
C TYR A 145 4.39 -0.97 -2.77
N ASP A 146 5.20 -0.45 -1.85
CA ASP A 146 6.57 -0.89 -1.68
C ASP A 146 6.68 -2.35 -1.22
N ASP A 147 5.82 -2.78 -0.29
CA ASP A 147 5.77 -4.17 0.19
C ASP A 147 5.23 -5.12 -0.88
N CYS A 148 4.24 -4.67 -1.67
CA CYS A 148 3.71 -5.41 -2.80
C CYS A 148 4.81 -5.68 -3.83
N MET A 149 5.51 -4.62 -4.25
CA MET A 149 6.61 -4.71 -5.21
C MET A 149 7.78 -5.54 -4.68
N GLN A 150 8.15 -5.39 -3.39
CA GLN A 150 9.21 -6.18 -2.78
C GLN A 150 8.86 -7.67 -2.77
N LYS A 151 7.64 -8.05 -2.38
CA LYS A 151 7.21 -9.45 -2.40
C LYS A 151 7.20 -10.04 -3.81
N ILE A 152 6.78 -9.28 -4.81
CA ILE A 152 6.81 -9.73 -6.22
C ILE A 152 8.26 -9.87 -6.69
N ALA A 153 9.12 -8.90 -6.39
CA ALA A 153 10.56 -8.93 -6.69
C ALA A 153 11.26 -10.17 -6.08
N ASP A 154 11.03 -10.43 -4.79
CA ASP A 154 11.56 -11.59 -4.08
C ASP A 154 11.07 -12.91 -4.70
N THR A 155 9.80 -12.96 -5.12
CA THR A 155 9.24 -14.15 -5.77
C THR A 155 9.84 -14.39 -7.15
N MET A 156 10.12 -13.32 -7.92
CA MET A 156 10.71 -13.40 -9.26
C MET A 156 12.24 -13.54 -9.26
N ASP A 157 12.90 -13.38 -8.11
CA ASP A 157 14.36 -13.25 -7.99
C ASP A 157 14.93 -12.11 -8.86
N ILE A 158 14.22 -10.98 -8.91
CA ILE A 158 14.61 -9.77 -9.66
C ILE A 158 14.70 -8.59 -8.69
N ARG A 159 15.76 -7.78 -8.77
CA ARG A 159 15.87 -6.54 -7.98
C ARG A 159 14.69 -5.61 -8.29
N LYS A 160 14.03 -5.09 -7.25
CA LYS A 160 12.88 -4.17 -7.35
C LYS A 160 13.09 -3.01 -8.33
N SER A 161 14.31 -2.45 -8.40
CA SER A 161 14.65 -1.33 -9.31
C SER A 161 14.61 -1.69 -10.80
N LYS A 162 14.75 -2.97 -11.15
CA LYS A 162 14.66 -3.47 -12.54
C LYS A 162 13.29 -4.03 -12.86
N LEU A 163 12.38 -4.06 -11.89
CA LEU A 163 11.08 -4.69 -12.03
C LEU A 163 10.12 -3.75 -12.77
N GLN A 164 9.78 -4.09 -14.00
CA GLN A 164 8.71 -3.44 -14.75
C GLN A 164 7.58 -4.45 -14.93
N ILE A 165 6.51 -4.31 -14.16
CA ILE A 165 5.41 -5.28 -14.18
C ILE A 165 4.10 -4.67 -14.68
N ALA A 166 3.30 -5.54 -15.27
CA ALA A 166 1.91 -5.31 -15.59
C ALA A 166 1.05 -6.40 -14.95
N TYR A 167 -0.26 -6.17 -14.82
CA TYR A 167 -1.19 -7.11 -14.23
C TYR A 167 -2.39 -7.37 -15.14
N LYS A 168 -3.02 -8.53 -14.94
CA LYS A 168 -4.25 -8.93 -15.60
C LYS A 168 -5.15 -9.69 -14.62
N LEU A 169 -6.41 -9.27 -14.50
CA LEU A 169 -7.39 -9.99 -13.70
C LEU A 169 -7.89 -11.24 -14.44
N SER A 170 -8.19 -12.30 -13.70
CA SER A 170 -8.72 -13.55 -14.26
C SER A 170 -10.09 -13.39 -14.93
N SER A 171 -10.82 -12.31 -14.63
CA SER A 171 -12.08 -11.97 -15.29
C SER A 171 -11.92 -11.36 -16.69
N TRP A 172 -10.74 -10.82 -17.02
CA TRP A 172 -10.53 -10.12 -18.29
C TRP A 172 -10.38 -11.09 -19.46
N LYS A 173 -10.78 -10.65 -20.65
CA LYS A 173 -10.67 -11.46 -21.87
C LYS A 173 -9.20 -11.64 -22.21
N LYS A 174 -8.84 -12.76 -22.85
CA LYS A 174 -7.46 -13.03 -23.27
C LYS A 174 -6.87 -11.96 -24.19
N ALA A 175 -7.71 -11.30 -24.99
CA ALA A 175 -7.32 -10.21 -25.88
C ALA A 175 -7.03 -8.88 -25.18
N ASP A 176 -7.50 -8.69 -23.94
CA ASP A 176 -7.32 -7.43 -23.21
C ASP A 176 -5.84 -7.27 -22.84
N LYS A 177 -5.31 -6.07 -23.09
CA LYS A 177 -3.91 -5.74 -22.80
C LYS A 177 -3.70 -5.66 -21.28
N PRO A 178 -2.58 -6.18 -20.74
CA PRO A 178 -2.24 -5.99 -19.33
C PRO A 178 -2.13 -4.50 -18.97
N ARG A 179 -2.48 -4.14 -17.72
CA ARG A 179 -2.32 -2.78 -17.20
C ARG A 179 -1.01 -2.65 -16.44
N ILE A 180 -0.35 -1.50 -16.53
CA ILE A 180 0.96 -1.26 -15.91
C ILE A 180 0.80 -1.14 -14.39
N LEU A 181 1.76 -1.63 -13.60
CA LEU A 181 1.79 -1.52 -12.14
C LEU A 181 3.14 -0.96 -11.67
N ASN A 182 3.33 0.35 -11.83
CA ASN A 182 4.59 1.07 -11.54
C ASN A 182 4.44 2.20 -10.49
N THR A 183 3.21 2.49 -10.05
CA THR A 183 2.92 3.53 -9.05
C THR A 183 1.96 2.97 -8.00
N GLU A 184 1.91 3.63 -6.85
CA GLU A 184 0.94 3.32 -5.80
C GLU A 184 -0.51 3.50 -6.28
N GLN A 185 -0.76 4.52 -7.10
CA GLN A 185 -2.07 4.75 -7.71
C GLN A 185 -2.53 3.54 -8.55
N HIS A 186 -1.63 2.94 -9.34
CA HIS A 186 -1.99 1.75 -10.12
C HIS A 186 -2.32 0.54 -9.23
N LEU A 187 -1.70 0.44 -8.05
CA LEU A 187 -2.04 -0.60 -7.08
C LEU A 187 -3.42 -0.37 -6.47
N GLN A 188 -3.76 0.89 -6.14
CA GLN A 188 -5.10 1.25 -5.70
C GLN A 188 -6.15 0.96 -6.77
N GLU A 189 -5.89 1.31 -8.03
CA GLU A 189 -6.75 0.99 -9.18
C GLU A 189 -6.91 -0.52 -9.38
N LEU A 190 -5.85 -1.31 -9.16
CA LEU A 190 -5.92 -2.77 -9.18
C LEU A 190 -6.87 -3.30 -8.10
N PHE A 191 -6.76 -2.82 -6.86
CA PHE A 191 -7.63 -3.26 -5.76
C PHE A 191 -9.08 -2.80 -5.96
N SER A 192 -9.30 -1.56 -6.43
CA SER A 192 -10.63 -1.06 -6.79
C SER A 192 -11.27 -1.90 -7.90
N ALA A 193 -10.54 -2.18 -8.99
CA ALA A 193 -11.03 -3.05 -10.06
C ALA A 193 -11.32 -4.48 -9.58
N ALA A 194 -10.53 -5.00 -8.64
CA ALA A 194 -10.78 -6.30 -8.03
C ALA A 194 -12.03 -6.29 -7.15
N ARG A 195 -12.26 -5.26 -6.33
CA ARG A 195 -13.48 -5.09 -5.51
C ARG A 195 -14.73 -5.05 -6.38
N ALA A 196 -14.74 -4.19 -7.40
CA ALA A 196 -15.85 -4.09 -8.35
C ALA A 196 -16.18 -5.44 -8.99
N GLU A 197 -15.17 -6.24 -9.34
CA GLU A 197 -15.36 -7.58 -9.89
C GLU A 197 -15.88 -8.60 -8.84
N ILE A 198 -15.46 -8.49 -7.57
CA ILE A 198 -16.01 -9.33 -6.48
C ILE A 198 -17.50 -9.05 -6.32
N ILE A 199 -17.88 -7.77 -6.26
CA ILE A 199 -19.28 -7.32 -6.12
C ILE A 199 -20.11 -7.77 -7.33
N ALA A 200 -19.61 -7.53 -8.55
CA ALA A 200 -20.28 -7.96 -9.77
C ALA A 200 -20.48 -9.48 -9.85
N ARG A 201 -19.60 -10.26 -9.21
CA ARG A 201 -19.71 -11.72 -9.09
C ARG A 201 -20.65 -12.16 -7.98
N SER A 202 -20.70 -11.47 -6.84
CA SER A 202 -21.63 -11.79 -5.75
C SER A 202 -23.08 -11.53 -6.14
N ASN A 203 -23.34 -10.50 -6.95
CA ASN A 203 -24.69 -10.15 -7.40
C ASN A 203 -25.25 -11.18 -8.40
N LYS A 204 -24.38 -11.90 -9.11
CA LYS A 204 -24.78 -13.02 -9.96
C LYS A 204 -25.09 -14.20 -9.03
N LYS A 205 -26.38 -14.53 -8.85
CA LYS A 205 -26.93 -15.71 -8.09
C LYS A 205 -26.41 -17.10 -8.54
N SER A 206 -25.35 -17.16 -9.33
CA SER A 206 -24.72 -18.35 -9.88
C SER A 206 -23.74 -18.99 -8.90
N ARG A 207 -23.65 -20.32 -8.98
CA ARG A 207 -22.87 -21.22 -8.12
C ARG A 207 -21.39 -20.84 -8.01
N LYS A 208 -20.83 -21.02 -6.81
CA LYS A 208 -19.39 -21.01 -6.43
C LYS A 208 -18.56 -19.96 -7.20
N THR A 209 -18.47 -18.77 -6.63
CA THR A 209 -17.56 -17.73 -7.09
C THR A 209 -16.12 -18.19 -6.88
N ASP A 210 -15.44 -18.57 -7.96
CA ASP A 210 -13.99 -18.79 -7.93
C ASP A 210 -13.30 -17.49 -7.50
N ALA A 211 -12.29 -17.61 -6.63
CA ALA A 211 -11.52 -16.47 -6.16
C ALA A 211 -10.90 -15.72 -7.35
N ILE A 212 -10.89 -14.39 -7.28
CA ILE A 212 -10.22 -13.57 -8.29
C ILE A 212 -8.72 -13.79 -8.18
N GLU A 213 -8.11 -14.10 -9.32
CA GLU A 213 -6.66 -14.30 -9.44
C GLU A 213 -6.10 -13.15 -10.28
N ILE A 214 -4.96 -12.62 -9.87
CA ILE A 214 -4.23 -11.58 -10.57
C ILE A 214 -2.98 -12.20 -11.16
N THR A 215 -2.87 -12.22 -12.48
CA THR A 215 -1.66 -12.69 -13.16
C THR A 215 -0.70 -11.53 -13.37
N ILE A 216 0.51 -11.64 -12.82
CA ILE A 216 1.60 -10.70 -13.06
C ILE A 216 2.28 -11.03 -14.38
N VAL A 217 2.54 -10.01 -15.17
CA VAL A 217 3.24 -10.08 -16.46
C VAL A 217 4.50 -9.24 -16.34
N ASP A 218 5.64 -9.87 -16.58
CA ASP A 218 6.92 -9.17 -16.71
C ASP A 218 6.91 -8.35 -18.00
N ASN A 219 6.99 -7.03 -17.84
CA ASN A 219 7.03 -6.05 -18.91
C ASN A 219 8.43 -5.44 -19.07
N THR A 220 9.45 -6.02 -18.45
CA THR A 220 10.83 -5.61 -18.72
C THR A 220 11.11 -5.80 -20.21
N PRO A 221 11.71 -4.81 -20.89
CA PRO A 221 12.09 -4.97 -22.27
C PRO A 221 13.11 -6.10 -22.31
N LYS A 222 12.66 -7.29 -22.71
CA LYS A 222 13.58 -8.38 -23.01
C LYS A 222 14.46 -7.81 -24.10
N GLU A 223 15.72 -7.56 -23.76
CA GLU A 223 16.76 -7.31 -24.73
C GLU A 223 16.71 -8.53 -25.66
N THR A 224 15.97 -8.37 -26.75
CA THR A 224 15.97 -9.33 -27.83
C THR A 224 17.39 -9.26 -28.31
N LYS A 225 18.24 -10.16 -27.78
CA LYS A 225 19.49 -10.52 -28.42
C LYS A 225 19.09 -10.68 -29.87
N GLU A 226 19.52 -9.74 -30.70
CA GLU A 226 19.38 -9.81 -32.14
C GLU A 226 20.12 -11.08 -32.54
N THR A 227 19.43 -12.20 -32.47
CA THR A 227 19.86 -13.43 -33.10
C THR A 227 19.78 -13.08 -34.56
N VAL A 228 20.94 -12.69 -35.11
CA VAL A 228 21.21 -12.45 -36.52
C VAL A 228 20.47 -13.54 -37.29
N ALA A 229 19.28 -13.18 -37.75
CA ALA A 229 18.43 -14.09 -38.48
C ALA A 229 19.13 -14.28 -39.80
N LYS A 230 19.79 -15.44 -39.95
CA LYS A 230 20.37 -15.90 -41.19
C LYS A 230 19.24 -16.00 -42.21
N THR A 231 18.96 -14.91 -42.90
CA THR A 231 18.01 -14.80 -43.99
C THR A 231 18.45 -15.76 -45.09
N THR A 232 17.81 -16.92 -45.17
CA THR A 232 17.90 -17.79 -46.33
C THR A 232 17.13 -17.15 -47.48
N THR A 233 17.93 -16.64 -48.40
CA THR A 233 17.61 -15.96 -49.65
C THR A 233 16.60 -16.74 -50.50
N LYS A 234 15.37 -16.22 -50.64
CA LYS A 234 14.51 -16.49 -51.80
C LYS A 234 14.62 -15.34 -52.81
N LYS A 235 15.63 -15.49 -53.67
CA LYS A 235 15.80 -14.98 -55.04
C LYS A 235 14.68 -14.06 -55.57
N ARG A 236 14.93 -12.75 -55.64
CA ARG A 236 14.36 -11.88 -56.70
C ARG A 236 15.15 -10.56 -56.89
N LYS A 237 15.94 -10.57 -57.96
CA LYS A 237 16.29 -9.50 -58.92
C LYS A 237 16.33 -8.01 -58.46
N LYS A 238 17.56 -7.47 -58.49
CA LYS A 238 17.99 -6.24 -59.21
C LYS A 238 17.42 -4.89 -58.71
N LYS A 239 18.26 -4.06 -58.07
CA LYS A 239 18.92 -2.89 -58.69
C LYS A 239 19.95 -2.25 -57.73
N GLN A 240 21.07 -1.91 -58.35
CA GLN A 240 22.30 -1.22 -57.96
C GLN A 240 22.07 0.18 -57.34
N VAL A 241 22.96 0.63 -56.42
CA VAL A 241 23.72 1.92 -56.42
C VAL A 241 24.15 2.38 -55.00
N THR A 242 25.48 2.50 -54.81
CA THR A 242 26.35 3.37 -53.94
C THR A 242 26.07 3.48 -52.42
N SER A 243 26.96 3.06 -51.52
CA SER A 243 28.30 3.58 -51.13
C SER A 243 28.29 4.98 -50.50
N VAL A 244 28.36 5.07 -49.18
CA VAL A 244 29.16 6.04 -48.39
C VAL A 244 29.38 5.41 -47.00
N GLY A 245 30.64 5.33 -46.57
CA GLY A 245 31.05 4.88 -45.24
C GLY A 245 31.15 6.05 -44.25
N THR A 246 31.00 5.74 -42.96
CA THR A 246 31.26 6.63 -41.81
C THR A 246 31.44 5.66 -40.63
N ASP A 247 32.67 5.22 -40.36
CA ASP A 247 33.68 5.84 -39.49
C ASP A 247 33.23 5.86 -38.02
N ASP A 248 33.88 4.97 -37.26
CA ASP A 248 33.59 4.49 -35.91
C ASP A 248 34.43 5.35 -34.94
N GLU A 249 33.87 6.44 -34.42
CA GLU A 249 34.42 7.15 -33.27
C GLU A 249 33.56 6.84 -32.04
N GLN A 250 33.97 5.79 -31.34
CA GLN A 250 33.43 5.38 -30.05
C GLN A 250 34.05 6.27 -28.96
N ASP A 251 33.62 7.53 -28.91
CA ASP A 251 33.91 8.44 -27.80
C ASP A 251 32.95 8.07 -26.65
N GLY A 252 33.46 7.19 -25.78
CA GLY A 252 32.73 6.64 -24.65
C GLY A 252 32.65 7.65 -23.53
N ASP A 253 31.65 8.52 -23.58
CA ASP A 253 31.18 9.29 -22.44
C ASP A 253 30.71 8.29 -21.36
N GLU A 254 31.64 7.87 -20.49
CA GLU A 254 31.34 7.06 -19.30
C GLU A 254 30.46 7.92 -18.39
N LYS A 255 29.15 7.81 -18.60
CA LYS A 255 28.13 8.46 -17.80
C LYS A 255 28.46 8.24 -16.33
N ALA A 256 28.77 9.34 -15.62
CA ALA A 256 29.18 9.30 -14.23
C ALA A 256 28.17 8.48 -13.42
N LYS A 257 28.67 7.44 -12.75
CA LYS A 257 27.85 6.57 -11.91
C LYS A 257 27.18 7.39 -10.82
N THR A 258 25.88 7.18 -10.63
CA THR A 258 25.10 7.77 -9.55
C THR A 258 25.46 7.15 -8.20
N ALA A 259 25.17 7.84 -7.09
CA ALA A 259 25.42 7.31 -5.74
C ALA A 259 24.67 5.98 -5.46
N ALA A 260 23.51 5.78 -6.09
CA ALA A 260 22.74 4.54 -5.98
C ALA A 260 23.43 3.37 -6.71
N GLU A 261 24.04 3.61 -7.87
CA GLU A 261 24.82 2.60 -8.59
C GLU A 261 26.06 2.19 -7.81
N TRP A 262 26.74 3.15 -7.16
CA TRP A 262 27.85 2.86 -6.25
C TRP A 262 27.44 2.01 -5.04
N LEU A 263 26.23 2.22 -4.50
CA LEU A 263 25.73 1.42 -3.38
C LEU A 263 25.52 -0.04 -3.80
N VAL A 264 24.92 -0.25 -4.98
CA VAL A 264 24.70 -1.59 -5.54
C VAL A 264 26.02 -2.32 -5.79
N ASP A 265 26.99 -1.64 -6.40
CA ASP A 265 28.33 -2.19 -6.65
C ASP A 265 29.03 -2.55 -5.32
N LEU A 266 28.84 -1.74 -4.27
CA LEU A 266 29.40 -1.96 -2.95
C LEU A 266 28.73 -3.13 -2.21
N GLU A 267 27.40 -3.25 -2.29
CA GLU A 267 26.64 -4.37 -1.69
C GLU A 267 27.09 -5.71 -2.29
N GLU A 268 27.22 -5.76 -3.62
CA GLU A 268 27.68 -6.94 -4.36
C GLU A 268 29.13 -7.29 -4.02
N ALA A 269 30.02 -6.30 -3.98
CA ALA A 269 31.43 -6.51 -3.65
C ALA A 269 31.65 -6.96 -2.20
N ARG A 270 30.72 -6.66 -1.28
CA ARG A 270 30.88 -6.90 0.18
C ARG A 270 30.00 -7.97 0.75
N TYR A 271 29.16 -8.61 -0.06
CA TYR A 271 28.38 -9.73 0.39
C TYR A 271 29.29 -10.87 0.87
N CYS A 272 29.15 -11.24 2.14
CA CYS A 272 29.90 -12.32 2.74
C CYS A 272 29.01 -13.54 2.90
N GLU A 273 29.32 -14.63 2.18
CA GLU A 273 28.57 -15.89 2.26
C GLU A 273 28.55 -16.49 3.67
N LYS A 274 29.62 -16.34 4.46
CA LYS A 274 29.72 -16.92 5.80
C LYS A 274 28.70 -16.34 6.78
N HIS A 275 28.37 -15.06 6.64
CA HIS A 275 27.47 -14.34 7.55
C HIS A 275 26.13 -13.99 6.90
N SER A 276 25.96 -14.33 5.61
CA SER A 276 24.84 -13.89 4.77
C SER A 276 24.53 -12.41 4.94
N ALA A 277 25.58 -11.60 5.02
CA ALA A 277 25.52 -10.17 5.31
C ALA A 277 26.73 -9.45 4.69
N HIS A 278 26.63 -8.12 4.52
CA HIS A 278 27.74 -7.32 4.03
C HIS A 278 28.81 -7.16 5.11
N CYS A 279 30.05 -7.56 4.81
CA CYS A 279 31.14 -7.54 5.76
C CYS A 279 32.41 -6.91 5.17
N VAL A 280 33.21 -6.30 6.03
CA VAL A 280 34.61 -5.94 5.73
C VAL A 280 35.51 -6.98 6.37
N VAL A 281 36.43 -7.54 5.59
CA VAL A 281 37.44 -8.46 6.12
C VAL A 281 38.60 -7.63 6.68
N ALA A 282 38.83 -7.72 7.98
CA ALA A 282 39.97 -7.09 8.66
C ALA A 282 41.28 -7.82 8.30
N SER A 283 42.42 -7.19 8.60
CA SER A 283 43.75 -7.73 8.31
C SER A 283 44.03 -9.09 8.96
N ASN A 284 43.39 -9.36 10.09
CA ASN A 284 43.45 -10.63 10.83
C ASN A 284 42.57 -11.74 10.22
N GLY A 285 41.74 -11.43 9.21
CA GLY A 285 40.78 -12.35 8.61
C GLY A 285 39.40 -12.36 9.27
N ASP A 286 39.18 -11.56 10.32
CA ASP A 286 37.86 -11.40 10.94
C ASP A 286 36.94 -10.59 10.04
N HIS A 287 35.65 -10.89 10.12
CA HIS A 287 34.62 -10.23 9.34
C HIS A 287 33.85 -9.25 10.22
N ILE A 288 33.91 -7.97 9.89
CA ILE A 288 33.17 -6.91 10.56
C ILE A 288 31.89 -6.65 9.76
N LYS A 289 30.73 -6.94 10.34
CA LYS A 289 29.43 -6.70 9.70
C LYS A 289 29.19 -5.20 9.51
N LEU A 290 28.83 -4.80 8.30
CA LEU A 290 28.44 -3.43 7.98
C LEU A 290 26.95 -3.22 8.24
N SER A 291 26.60 -2.08 8.85
CA SER A 291 25.22 -1.60 8.88
C SER A 291 24.85 -0.98 7.53
N VAL A 292 23.54 -0.85 7.26
CA VAL A 292 23.03 -0.15 6.07
C VAL A 292 23.52 1.29 6.04
N GLN A 293 23.62 1.95 7.20
CA GLN A 293 24.16 3.30 7.33
C GLN A 293 25.64 3.37 6.90
N ASN A 294 26.45 2.38 7.27
CA ASN A 294 27.87 2.34 6.87
C ASN A 294 28.04 2.12 5.36
N LEU A 295 27.20 1.28 4.74
CA LEU A 295 27.19 1.08 3.29
C LEU A 295 26.78 2.35 2.55
N SER A 296 25.71 3.02 3.00
CA SER A 296 25.23 4.27 2.40
C SER A 296 26.24 5.41 2.51
N LEU A 297 26.93 5.53 3.66
CA LEU A 297 27.98 6.54 3.83
C LEU A 297 29.19 6.25 2.92
N TRP A 298 29.58 4.97 2.79
CA TRP A 298 30.68 4.58 1.91
C TRP A 298 30.33 4.81 0.43
N SER A 299 29.13 4.46 -0.03
CA SER A 299 28.73 4.73 -1.42
C SER A 299 28.70 6.23 -1.74
N GLN A 300 28.29 7.06 -0.78
CA GLN A 300 28.33 8.51 -0.92
C GLN A 300 29.78 9.04 -1.04
N LEU A 301 30.73 8.49 -0.26
CA LEU A 301 32.15 8.86 -0.34
C LEU A 301 32.79 8.43 -1.68
N LEU A 302 32.35 7.31 -2.25
CA LEU A 302 32.76 6.88 -3.60
C LEU A 302 32.23 7.82 -4.68
N PHE A 303 30.95 8.18 -4.58
CA PHE A 303 30.31 9.12 -5.51
C PHE A 303 30.96 10.51 -5.50
N GLN A 304 31.34 11.00 -4.32
CA GLN A 304 32.01 12.30 -4.17
C GLN A 304 33.49 12.28 -4.59
N GLY A 305 34.05 11.11 -4.93
CA GLY A 305 35.47 10.96 -5.23
C GLY A 305 36.41 11.13 -4.03
N VAL A 306 35.87 11.29 -2.81
CA VAL A 306 36.65 11.40 -1.56
C VAL A 306 37.30 10.06 -1.20
N HIS A 307 36.65 8.97 -1.58
CA HIS A 307 37.16 7.61 -1.45
C HIS A 307 37.09 6.91 -2.80
N THR A 308 38.08 6.12 -3.16
CA THR A 308 38.17 5.49 -4.50
C THR A 308 38.10 3.96 -4.45
N SER A 309 38.18 3.37 -3.25
CA SER A 309 38.32 1.92 -3.10
C SER A 309 37.01 1.25 -2.70
N LEU A 310 36.55 0.31 -3.53
CA LEU A 310 35.51 -0.66 -3.15
C LEU A 310 36.06 -1.71 -2.17
N SER A 311 37.38 -1.96 -2.18
CA SER A 311 38.06 -3.04 -1.45
C SER A 311 38.64 -2.64 -0.08
N GLN A 312 38.69 -1.36 0.26
CA GLN A 312 39.08 -0.87 1.59
C GLN A 312 38.02 0.07 2.17
N ALA A 313 37.62 -0.15 3.41
CA ALA A 313 36.61 0.69 4.08
C ALA A 313 37.18 2.08 4.41
N PRO A 314 36.41 3.17 4.22
CA PRO A 314 36.82 4.52 4.62
C PRO A 314 37.09 4.62 6.12
N LYS A 315 38.16 5.32 6.50
CA LYS A 315 38.53 5.54 7.92
C LYS A 315 37.44 6.24 8.74
N VAL A 316 36.64 7.08 8.09
CA VAL A 316 35.52 7.82 8.69
C VAL A 316 34.37 6.93 9.18
N LEU A 317 34.30 5.66 8.73
CA LEU A 317 33.30 4.71 9.24
C LEU A 317 33.53 4.31 10.70
N GLY A 318 34.68 4.65 11.29
CA GLY A 318 34.99 4.32 12.69
C GLY A 318 34.98 2.82 12.99
N LEU A 319 35.13 1.98 11.94
CA LEU A 319 35.22 0.54 12.12
C LEU A 319 36.50 0.25 12.92
N PRO A 320 36.45 -0.67 13.91
CA PRO A 320 37.60 -1.01 14.73
C PRO A 320 38.72 -1.50 13.82
N THR A 321 39.64 -0.59 13.50
CA THR A 321 40.77 -0.86 12.63
C THR A 321 41.90 -1.33 13.52
N GLU A 322 42.54 -2.44 13.15
CA GLU A 322 43.54 -3.15 13.96
C GLU A 322 44.74 -2.29 14.43
N ALA A 323 44.90 -1.07 13.89
CA ALA A 323 45.92 -0.13 14.33
C ALA A 323 45.69 0.46 15.74
N GLY A 324 44.55 0.18 16.39
CA GLY A 324 44.15 0.79 17.66
C GLY A 324 44.00 -0.13 18.87
N TYR A 325 44.25 -1.45 18.74
CA TYR A 325 44.51 -2.27 19.95
C TYR A 325 45.94 -1.99 20.44
N GLU A 326 46.27 -0.72 20.70
CA GLU A 326 47.21 -0.45 21.78
C GLU A 326 46.56 -1.05 23.02
N ALA A 327 47.15 -2.14 23.53
CA ALA A 327 46.72 -2.79 24.74
C ALA A 327 46.36 -1.71 25.77
N PRO A 328 45.15 -1.71 26.35
CA PRO A 328 44.80 -0.72 27.35
C PRO A 328 45.92 -0.73 28.39
N ALA A 329 46.63 0.40 28.49
CA ALA A 329 47.66 0.58 29.50
C ALA A 329 47.10 0.05 30.82
N PRO A 330 47.85 -0.80 31.56
CA PRO A 330 47.30 -1.55 32.67
C PRO A 330 46.56 -0.61 33.61
N SER A 331 45.23 -0.78 33.63
CA SER A 331 44.31 0.02 34.42
C SER A 331 44.78 -0.02 35.87
N ARG A 332 45.36 1.10 36.30
CA ARG A 332 45.78 1.35 37.66
C ARG A 332 44.54 1.26 38.53
N ALA A 333 44.52 0.24 39.38
CA ALA A 333 43.52 -0.01 40.40
C ALA A 333 43.00 1.27 41.08
N LYS A 334 41.71 1.53 40.92
CA LYS A 334 40.85 2.26 41.87
C LYS A 334 39.51 1.53 41.81
N LEU A 335 39.21 0.61 42.73
CA LEU A 335 38.73 0.89 44.09
C LEU A 335 37.76 2.08 44.08
N SER A 336 36.46 1.80 43.92
CA SER A 336 35.33 2.46 44.60
C SER A 336 34.03 1.98 43.97
N GLN A 337 33.38 1.08 44.71
CA GLN A 337 31.99 0.69 44.61
C GLN A 337 31.08 1.93 44.73
N PRO A 338 30.12 2.20 43.83
CA PRO A 338 29.13 3.24 44.09
C PRO A 338 28.10 2.67 45.07
N GLN A 339 28.16 3.17 46.31
CA GLN A 339 27.07 3.05 47.26
C GLN A 339 25.81 3.71 46.70
N ASN A 340 24.68 3.04 46.95
CA ASN A 340 23.32 3.57 46.98
C ASN A 340 23.30 5.03 47.49
N ALA A 341 23.11 5.98 46.58
CA ALA A 341 22.83 7.36 46.94
C ALA A 341 21.30 7.53 47.10
N PRO A 342 20.81 8.11 48.21
CA PRO A 342 19.39 8.40 48.38
C PRO A 342 18.88 9.39 47.33
N PRO A 343 17.57 9.37 47.01
CA PRO A 343 16.98 10.25 46.00
C PRO A 343 17.26 11.71 46.34
N GLN A 344 17.92 12.39 45.40
CA GLN A 344 18.20 13.82 45.52
C GLN A 344 16.86 14.58 45.57
N PRO A 345 16.68 15.51 46.53
CA PRO A 345 15.50 16.34 46.58
C PRO A 345 15.42 17.19 45.31
N TYR A 346 14.24 17.19 44.68
CA TYR A 346 13.96 17.99 43.50
C TYR A 346 14.30 19.47 43.76
N PRO A 347 15.05 20.14 42.86
CA PRO A 347 15.28 21.56 42.99
C PRO A 347 13.93 22.29 42.95
N PRO A 348 13.71 23.31 43.80
CA PRO A 348 12.47 24.07 43.80
C PRO A 348 12.27 24.70 42.42
N TYR A 349 11.07 24.50 41.87
CA TYR A 349 10.66 25.12 40.61
C TYR A 349 10.94 26.63 40.66
N PRO A 350 11.63 27.20 39.66
CA PRO A 350 11.87 28.63 39.62
C PRO A 350 10.52 29.36 39.59
N PRO A 351 10.36 30.44 40.38
CA PRO A 351 9.13 31.21 40.38
C PRO A 351 8.85 31.73 38.97
N TYR A 352 7.65 31.43 38.47
CA TYR A 352 7.17 31.94 37.19
C TYR A 352 7.38 33.46 37.16
N PRO A 353 8.10 34.00 36.15
CA PRO A 353 8.23 35.43 36.01
C PRO A 353 6.82 36.02 35.83
N PRO A 354 6.48 37.12 36.51
CA PRO A 354 5.20 37.78 36.32
C PRO A 354 5.12 38.21 34.86
N TYR A 355 4.22 37.59 34.10
CA TYR A 355 3.91 38.02 32.75
C TYR A 355 3.46 39.49 32.84
N PRO A 356 4.21 40.45 32.27
CA PRO A 356 3.71 41.79 32.16
C PRO A 356 2.52 41.72 31.21
N TYR A 357 1.34 42.01 31.73
CA TYR A 357 0.20 42.42 30.92
C TYR A 357 0.62 43.68 30.16
N ALA A 358 1.24 43.47 28.99
CA ALA A 358 1.45 44.52 28.02
C ALA A 358 0.06 44.92 27.55
N TYR A 359 -0.42 46.00 28.17
CA TYR A 359 -1.56 46.78 27.74
C TYR A 359 -1.29 47.18 26.29
N TYR A 360 -1.77 46.37 25.34
CA TYR A 360 -1.73 46.73 23.94
C TYR A 360 -2.69 47.93 23.79
N PRO A 361 -2.19 49.13 23.46
CA PRO A 361 -3.08 50.23 23.14
C PRO A 361 -3.91 49.84 21.92
N PRO A 362 -5.20 50.19 21.88
CA PRO A 362 -6.03 49.94 20.71
C PRO A 362 -5.37 50.58 19.48
N PRO A 363 -5.33 49.88 18.33
CA PRO A 363 -4.67 50.37 17.14
C PRO A 363 -5.27 51.74 16.74
N PRO A 364 -4.42 52.72 16.38
CA PRO A 364 -4.88 54.06 16.03
C PRO A 364 -5.87 53.97 14.87
N HIS A 365 -7.05 54.56 15.06
CA HIS A 365 -8.06 54.72 14.02
C HIS A 365 -7.43 55.44 12.82
N HIS A 366 -7.15 54.67 11.76
CA HIS A 366 -6.76 55.25 10.49
C HIS A 366 -7.92 56.12 9.98
N PRO A 367 -7.66 57.38 9.59
CA PRO A 367 -8.67 58.22 8.99
C PRO A 367 -9.17 57.55 7.71
N HIS A 368 -10.48 57.33 7.65
CA HIS A 368 -11.15 56.81 6.46
C HIS A 368 -10.71 57.65 5.24
N PRO A 369 -10.21 57.02 4.16
CA PRO A 369 -9.95 57.75 2.93
C PRO A 369 -11.26 58.38 2.44
N PRO A 370 -11.23 59.61 1.92
CA PRO A 370 -12.41 60.25 1.37
C PRO A 370 -13.01 59.37 0.25
N PRO A 371 -14.33 59.38 0.06
CA PRO A 371 -15.00 58.56 -0.94
C PRO A 371 -14.47 58.95 -2.32
N ALA A 372 -13.60 58.11 -2.88
CA ALA A 372 -13.23 58.21 -4.28
C ALA A 372 -14.51 58.01 -5.09
N HIS A 373 -14.92 59.06 -5.80
CA HIS A 373 -15.99 58.99 -6.78
C HIS A 373 -15.67 57.88 -7.78
N LEU A 374 -16.38 56.76 -7.64
CA LEU A 374 -16.33 55.67 -8.60
C LEU A 374 -16.87 56.21 -9.93
N PRO A 375 -16.15 56.07 -11.05
CA PRO A 375 -16.67 56.43 -12.36
C PRO A 375 -17.94 55.61 -12.63
N GLU A 376 -18.97 56.28 -13.15
CA GLU A 376 -20.24 55.70 -13.59
C GLU A 376 -19.98 54.40 -14.36
N GLN A 377 -20.33 53.27 -13.73
CA GLN A 377 -20.28 52.00 -14.42
C GLN A 377 -21.41 51.98 -15.47
N PRO A 378 -21.11 51.56 -16.71
CA PRO A 378 -22.13 51.39 -17.74
C PRO A 378 -23.22 50.42 -17.27
N PRO A 379 -24.44 50.49 -17.84
CA PRO A 379 -25.59 49.69 -17.41
C PRO A 379 -25.21 48.22 -17.35
N ARG A 380 -25.14 47.70 -16.11
CA ARG A 380 -24.78 46.31 -15.84
C ARG A 380 -25.79 45.42 -16.55
N GLN A 381 -25.29 44.62 -17.49
CA GLN A 381 -26.02 43.47 -18.00
C GLN A 381 -26.48 42.62 -16.80
N PRO A 382 -27.68 42.02 -16.87
CA PRO A 382 -28.19 41.16 -15.79
C PRO A 382 -27.14 40.08 -15.53
N SER A 383 -26.45 40.18 -14.38
CA SER A 383 -25.49 39.16 -13.99
C SER A 383 -26.22 37.82 -13.97
N PRO A 384 -25.66 36.77 -14.60
CA PRO A 384 -26.20 35.43 -14.43
C PRO A 384 -26.34 35.20 -12.94
N ARG A 385 -27.57 34.88 -12.48
CA ARG A 385 -27.89 34.64 -11.08
C ARG A 385 -26.75 33.80 -10.52
N LYS A 386 -25.94 34.37 -9.60
CA LYS A 386 -24.83 33.67 -8.96
C LYS A 386 -25.41 32.35 -8.46
N ALA A 387 -25.04 31.25 -9.09
CA ALA A 387 -25.39 29.92 -8.62
C ALA A 387 -25.01 29.92 -7.14
N VAL A 388 -26.00 29.68 -6.28
CA VAL A 388 -25.74 29.52 -4.84
C VAL A 388 -24.67 28.44 -4.76
N PRO A 389 -23.50 28.71 -4.15
CA PRO A 389 -22.46 27.70 -4.05
C PRO A 389 -23.08 26.45 -3.42
N PRO A 390 -22.77 25.26 -3.93
CA PRO A 390 -23.26 24.02 -3.35
C PRO A 390 -22.99 24.08 -1.85
N VAL A 391 -24.00 23.75 -1.05
CA VAL A 391 -23.84 23.65 0.40
C VAL A 391 -22.86 22.50 0.61
N VAL A 392 -21.59 22.85 0.81
CA VAL A 392 -20.58 21.88 1.20
C VAL A 392 -20.97 21.46 2.61
N ILE A 393 -21.54 20.26 2.72
CA ILE A 393 -21.83 19.65 4.00
C ILE A 393 -20.45 19.38 4.61
N ASP A 394 -20.15 20.09 5.69
CA ASP A 394 -18.91 19.91 6.43
C ASP A 394 -18.94 18.50 7.04
N GLU A 395 -18.11 17.60 6.51
CA GLU A 395 -17.99 16.21 6.95
C GLU A 395 -17.70 16.10 8.45
N THR A 396 -17.08 17.13 9.04
CA THR A 396 -16.79 17.18 10.48
C THR A 396 -18.04 17.18 11.38
N VAL A 397 -19.23 17.40 10.82
CA VAL A 397 -20.50 17.37 11.57
C VAL A 397 -21.05 15.95 11.72
N LEU A 398 -20.58 14.97 10.92
CA LEU A 398 -20.98 13.56 11.04
C LEU A 398 -20.35 12.86 12.26
N ASP A 399 -19.36 13.49 12.89
CA ASP A 399 -18.64 12.98 14.05
C ASP A 399 -19.21 13.48 15.40
N ASP A 400 -20.48 13.93 15.44
CA ASP A 400 -21.11 14.27 16.72
C ASP A 400 -21.30 12.99 17.57
N PRO A 401 -20.56 12.84 18.69
CA PRO A 401 -20.65 11.63 19.51
C PRO A 401 -22.05 11.44 20.11
N THR A 402 -22.87 12.49 20.17
CA THR A 402 -24.20 12.42 20.77
C THR A 402 -25.21 11.61 19.96
N LEU A 403 -24.98 11.46 18.64
CA LEU A 403 -25.81 10.66 17.73
C LEU A 403 -25.77 9.16 18.06
N TYR A 404 -24.66 8.70 18.64
CA TYR A 404 -24.44 7.29 18.91
C TYR A 404 -24.93 6.92 20.33
N PRO A 405 -25.65 5.80 20.52
CA PRO A 405 -26.17 5.42 21.82
C PRO A 405 -25.06 5.20 22.85
N LYS A 406 -25.39 5.43 24.13
CA LYS A 406 -24.50 5.08 25.24
C LYS A 406 -24.26 3.58 25.27
N ILE A 407 -23.07 3.18 25.68
CA ILE A 407 -22.67 1.77 25.68
C ILE A 407 -23.61 0.90 26.54
N ASP A 408 -24.10 1.46 27.66
CA ASP A 408 -25.03 0.76 28.56
C ASP A 408 -26.36 0.44 27.89
N ASP A 409 -26.95 1.43 27.21
CA ASP A 409 -28.24 1.32 26.56
C ASP A 409 -28.14 0.41 25.33
N TRP A 410 -27.05 0.54 24.57
CA TRP A 410 -26.78 -0.29 23.40
C TRP A 410 -26.54 -1.77 23.76
N LEU A 411 -25.75 -2.07 24.80
CA LEU A 411 -25.55 -3.45 25.25
C LEU A 411 -26.85 -4.08 25.79
N LEU A 412 -27.70 -3.28 26.45
CA LEU A 412 -29.03 -3.71 26.87
C LEU A 412 -29.94 -4.02 25.66
N ASP A 413 -29.92 -3.17 24.64
CA ASP A 413 -30.66 -3.40 23.39
C ASP A 413 -30.23 -4.71 22.72
N LEU A 414 -28.92 -4.97 22.62
CA LEU A 414 -28.38 -6.21 22.08
C LEU A 414 -28.91 -7.45 22.81
N ASP A 415 -28.97 -7.42 24.15
CA ASP A 415 -29.49 -8.51 24.97
C ASP A 415 -30.99 -8.75 24.76
N THR A 416 -31.75 -7.71 24.43
CA THR A 416 -33.19 -7.81 24.15
C THR A 416 -33.52 -8.10 22.68
N SER A 417 -32.56 -7.87 21.78
CA SER A 417 -32.70 -8.08 20.35
C SER A 417 -32.51 -9.55 19.94
N PRO A 418 -32.87 -9.93 18.70
CA PRO A 418 -32.55 -11.25 18.15
C PRO A 418 -31.04 -11.59 18.17
N ARG A 419 -30.15 -10.58 18.29
CA ARG A 419 -28.70 -10.79 18.39
C ARG A 419 -28.30 -11.43 19.74
N GLY A 420 -29.13 -11.32 20.77
CA GLY A 420 -28.95 -11.94 22.09
C GLY A 420 -29.56 -13.33 22.23
N GLU A 421 -30.24 -13.86 21.20
CA GLU A 421 -31.00 -15.14 21.29
C GLU A 421 -30.16 -16.36 21.68
N ASP A 422 -28.84 -16.33 21.42
CA ASP A 422 -27.90 -17.38 21.81
C ASP A 422 -27.63 -17.47 23.33
N GLY A 423 -28.40 -16.74 24.15
CA GLY A 423 -28.19 -16.64 25.60
C GLY A 423 -26.93 -15.89 25.97
N GLN A 424 -26.41 -15.05 25.07
CA GLN A 424 -25.30 -14.17 25.35
C GLN A 424 -25.83 -12.96 26.13
N ASN A 425 -25.23 -12.71 27.29
CA ASN A 425 -25.47 -11.51 28.08
C ASN A 425 -24.29 -10.55 27.82
N PHE A 426 -24.51 -9.54 27.00
CA PHE A 426 -23.55 -8.51 26.65
C PHE A 426 -23.51 -7.40 27.71
N ARG A 427 -24.63 -7.11 28.37
CA ARG A 427 -24.72 -6.08 29.41
C ARG A 427 -23.81 -6.34 30.60
N GLN A 428 -23.44 -7.59 30.88
CA GLN A 428 -22.47 -7.92 31.94
C GLN A 428 -21.12 -7.21 31.78
N TYR A 429 -20.74 -6.82 30.55
CA TYR A 429 -19.48 -6.14 30.27
C TYR A 429 -19.57 -4.61 30.38
N ALA A 430 -20.76 -4.03 30.58
CA ALA A 430 -20.97 -2.60 30.54
C ALA A 430 -20.17 -1.82 31.61
N ALA A 431 -20.02 -2.40 32.81
CA ALA A 431 -19.20 -1.82 33.87
C ALA A 431 -17.71 -1.73 33.47
N ALA A 432 -17.18 -2.77 32.82
CA ALA A 432 -15.79 -2.79 32.37
C ALA A 432 -15.56 -1.75 31.25
N PHE A 433 -16.49 -1.63 30.29
CA PHE A 433 -16.39 -0.58 29.26
C PHE A 433 -16.31 0.82 29.85
N ARG A 434 -17.13 1.13 30.87
CA ARG A 434 -17.07 2.43 31.55
C ARG A 434 -15.77 2.65 32.31
N GLU A 435 -15.24 1.62 32.97
CA GLU A 435 -13.96 1.69 33.67
C GLU A 435 -12.80 2.03 32.72
N HIS A 436 -12.90 1.58 31.47
CA HIS A 436 -11.94 1.88 30.41
C HIS A 436 -12.24 3.15 29.61
N GLY A 437 -13.25 3.93 29.99
CA GLY A 437 -13.58 5.20 29.33
C GLY A 437 -14.34 5.06 28.01
N ILE A 438 -14.80 3.85 27.66
CA ILE A 438 -15.65 3.58 26.50
C ILE A 438 -17.09 3.84 26.91
N LEU A 439 -17.61 5.03 26.61
CA LEU A 439 -18.93 5.50 27.05
C LEU A 439 -20.01 5.36 25.97
N ARG A 440 -19.64 5.33 24.69
CA ARG A 440 -20.56 5.25 23.54
C ARG A 440 -20.11 4.19 22.54
N VAL A 441 -21.06 3.71 21.73
CA VAL A 441 -20.79 2.63 20.75
C VAL A 441 -19.77 3.05 19.68
N ILE A 442 -19.71 4.33 19.30
CA ILE A 442 -18.75 4.83 18.30
C ILE A 442 -17.29 4.63 18.73
N GLN A 443 -16.99 4.88 20.01
CA GLN A 443 -15.64 4.68 20.56
C GLN A 443 -15.23 3.20 20.49
N LEU A 444 -16.18 2.30 20.74
CA LEU A 444 -15.96 0.86 20.60
C LEU A 444 -15.73 0.43 19.15
N ALA A 445 -16.41 1.07 18.18
CA ALA A 445 -16.23 0.81 16.76
C ALA A 445 -14.85 1.28 16.27
N GLU A 446 -14.46 2.51 16.59
CA GLU A 446 -13.15 3.11 16.22
C GLU A 446 -11.97 2.33 16.80
N GLU A 447 -11.99 2.06 18.10
CA GLU A 447 -10.98 1.23 18.76
C GLU A 447 -10.95 -0.19 18.16
N GLY A 448 -12.13 -0.63 17.74
CA GLY A 448 -12.34 -1.92 17.12
C GLY A 448 -11.68 -2.05 15.74
N GLU A 449 -11.77 -1.02 14.90
CA GLU A 449 -11.10 -0.96 13.62
C GLU A 449 -9.57 -0.91 13.79
N ALA A 450 -9.08 -0.12 14.74
CA ALA A 450 -7.65 0.04 14.97
C ALA A 450 -6.97 -1.24 15.51
N MET A 451 -7.59 -1.94 16.46
CA MET A 451 -6.93 -3.01 17.22
C MET A 451 -7.61 -4.39 17.12
N GLY A 452 -8.80 -4.46 16.52
CA GLY A 452 -9.56 -5.69 16.41
C GLY A 452 -9.98 -6.26 17.77
N SER A 453 -10.47 -7.52 17.77
CA SER A 453 -10.92 -8.21 19.00
C SER A 453 -9.87 -8.42 20.08
N LYS A 454 -8.60 -8.12 19.79
CA LYS A 454 -7.51 -8.25 20.77
C LYS A 454 -7.59 -7.19 21.86
N LEU A 455 -8.09 -6.00 21.53
CA LEU A 455 -8.23 -4.94 22.51
C LEU A 455 -9.19 -5.36 23.62
N LEU A 456 -10.39 -5.80 23.26
CA LEU A 456 -11.41 -6.21 24.23
C LEU A 456 -10.95 -7.37 25.11
N LEU A 457 -10.18 -8.31 24.54
CA LEU A 457 -9.61 -9.43 25.29
C LEU A 457 -8.56 -8.99 26.31
N ASN A 458 -7.78 -7.96 26.01
CA ASN A 458 -6.76 -7.43 26.92
C ASN A 458 -7.33 -6.44 27.94
N THR A 459 -8.42 -5.79 27.57
CA THR A 459 -9.03 -4.69 28.32
C THR A 459 -10.06 -5.24 29.30
N ILE A 460 -10.92 -6.15 28.87
CA ILE A 460 -12.03 -6.66 29.68
C ILE A 460 -11.69 -8.06 30.19
N GLU A 461 -11.31 -8.14 31.46
CA GLU A 461 -10.97 -9.40 32.12
C GLU A 461 -12.18 -10.36 32.07
N GLY A 462 -11.93 -11.59 31.60
CA GLY A 462 -12.96 -12.64 31.51
C GLY A 462 -13.83 -12.60 30.25
N MET A 463 -13.66 -11.61 29.36
CA MET A 463 -14.37 -11.62 28.07
C MET A 463 -13.82 -12.75 27.17
N LYS A 464 -14.73 -13.56 26.61
CA LYS A 464 -14.36 -14.61 25.65
C LYS A 464 -14.22 -14.02 24.24
N ILE A 465 -13.37 -14.64 23.41
CA ILE A 465 -13.08 -14.18 22.04
C ILE A 465 -14.31 -14.14 21.11
N GLY A 466 -15.28 -15.04 21.32
CA GLY A 466 -16.53 -15.06 20.55
C GLY A 466 -17.34 -13.78 20.78
N PRO A 467 -17.82 -13.53 22.02
CA PRO A 467 -18.52 -12.29 22.39
C PRO A 467 -17.76 -11.02 22.00
N ALA A 468 -16.44 -10.98 22.21
CA ALA A 468 -15.61 -9.83 21.82
C ALA A 468 -15.71 -9.53 20.31
N ARG A 469 -15.59 -10.56 19.46
CA ARG A 469 -15.73 -10.41 18.00
C ARG A 469 -17.15 -10.02 17.58
N SER A 470 -18.17 -10.59 18.23
CA SER A 470 -19.56 -10.26 17.95
C SER A 470 -19.87 -8.81 18.30
N LEU A 471 -19.47 -8.35 19.49
CA LEU A 471 -19.66 -6.96 19.95
C LEU A 471 -19.05 -5.97 18.98
N MET A 472 -17.82 -6.20 18.54
CA MET A 472 -17.17 -5.30 17.59
C MET A 472 -17.87 -5.25 16.24
N ARG A 473 -18.26 -6.41 15.71
CA ARG A 473 -19.00 -6.47 14.45
C ARG A 473 -20.34 -5.74 14.56
N TYR A 474 -21.05 -5.89 15.68
CA TYR A 474 -22.30 -5.19 15.91
C TYR A 474 -22.10 -3.69 16.09
N ALA A 475 -21.05 -3.27 16.82
CA ALA A 475 -20.75 -1.86 17.04
C ALA A 475 -20.47 -1.14 15.72
N ILE A 476 -19.59 -1.69 14.87
CA ILE A 476 -19.28 -1.13 13.54
C ILE A 476 -20.56 -1.02 12.70
N LYS A 477 -21.30 -2.13 12.57
CA LYS A 477 -22.52 -2.18 11.75
C LYS A 477 -23.60 -1.20 12.24
N ASP A 478 -23.77 -1.04 13.55
CA ASP A 478 -24.77 -0.12 14.09
C ASP A 478 -24.32 1.34 13.96
N CYS A 479 -23.02 1.63 14.07
CA CYS A 479 -22.49 2.97 13.80
C CYS A 479 -22.67 3.37 12.35
N ASP A 480 -22.37 2.47 11.41
CA ASP A 480 -22.57 2.73 9.97
C ASP A 480 -24.04 2.96 9.65
N LYS A 481 -24.94 2.17 10.27
CA LYS A 481 -26.38 2.38 10.15
C LYS A 481 -26.80 3.77 10.65
N ILE A 482 -26.29 4.21 11.80
CA ILE A 482 -26.60 5.54 12.36
C ILE A 482 -26.08 6.65 11.43
N ARG A 483 -24.86 6.51 10.89
CA ARG A 483 -24.29 7.46 9.91
C ARG A 483 -25.16 7.58 8.66
N LYS A 484 -25.55 6.44 8.06
CA LYS A 484 -26.45 6.41 6.89
C LYS A 484 -27.79 7.08 7.19
N GLN A 485 -28.39 6.78 8.35
CA GLN A 485 -29.66 7.39 8.76
C GLN A 485 -29.57 8.91 8.98
N GLU A 486 -28.50 9.41 9.59
CA GLU A 486 -28.27 10.84 9.78
C GLU A 486 -28.02 11.54 8.44
N MET A 487 -27.23 10.92 7.56
CA MET A 487 -26.97 11.43 6.22
C MET A 487 -28.28 11.56 5.41
N GLN A 488 -29.11 10.52 5.41
CA GLN A 488 -30.42 10.52 4.77
C GLN A 488 -31.34 11.60 5.37
N SER A 489 -31.41 11.69 6.70
CA SER A 489 -32.21 12.71 7.39
C SER A 489 -31.79 14.14 7.00
N ARG A 490 -30.48 14.37 6.79
CA ARG A 490 -29.96 15.66 6.32
C ARG A 490 -30.28 15.94 4.87
N GLN A 491 -30.19 14.93 4.00
CA GLN A 491 -30.56 15.05 2.60
C GLN A 491 -32.06 15.38 2.47
N GLU A 492 -32.93 14.68 3.19
CA GLU A 492 -34.37 14.95 3.23
C GLU A 492 -34.67 16.36 3.74
N TRP A 493 -33.98 16.80 4.81
CA TRP A 493 -34.14 18.15 5.33
C TRP A 493 -33.67 19.23 4.34
N ALA A 494 -32.53 19.01 3.67
CA ALA A 494 -32.01 19.91 2.65
C ALA A 494 -32.92 19.99 1.43
N GLN A 495 -33.48 18.86 1.01
CA GLN A 495 -34.45 18.76 -0.07
C GLN A 495 -35.74 19.51 0.29
N GLY A 496 -36.28 19.29 1.50
CA GLY A 496 -37.45 20.02 1.98
C GLY A 496 -37.26 21.54 2.03
N LEU A 497 -36.06 22.01 2.38
CA LEU A 497 -35.71 23.43 2.29
C LEU A 497 -35.62 23.95 0.85
N ALA A 498 -35.09 23.14 -0.07
CA ALA A 498 -35.01 23.50 -1.48
C ALA A 498 -36.41 23.65 -2.09
N ASP A 499 -37.31 22.73 -1.78
CA ASP A 499 -38.69 22.75 -2.29
C ASP A 499 -39.50 23.90 -1.67
N ALA A 500 -39.38 24.15 -0.37
CA ALA A 500 -39.99 25.32 0.28
C ALA A 500 -39.50 26.67 -0.27
N ARG A 501 -38.31 26.72 -0.90
CA ARG A 501 -37.80 27.91 -1.61
C ARG A 501 -38.36 28.05 -3.01
N LYS A 502 -38.70 26.96 -3.71
CA LYS A 502 -39.30 27.01 -5.06
C LYS A 502 -40.74 27.51 -5.00
N ASP A 503 -41.45 27.25 -3.90
CA ASP A 503 -42.83 27.68 -3.69
C ASP A 503 -42.99 29.16 -3.34
N ARG A 504 -41.89 29.86 -3.04
CA ARG A 504 -41.85 31.31 -2.75
C ARG A 504 -41.40 32.10 -3.97
#